data_AF-A0A7R9W2N5-F1
#
_entry.id   AF-A0A7R9W2N5-F1
#
_cell.length_a   1.000
_cell.length_b   1.000
_cell.length_c   1.000
_cell.angle_alpha   90.00
_cell.angle_beta   90.00
_cell.angle_gamma   90.00
#
_symmetry.space_group_name_H-M   'P 1'
#
loop_
_entity.id
_entity.type
_entity.pdbx_description
1 polymer ?
#
loop_
_entity_poly.entity_id
_entity_poly.type
_entity_poly.pdbx_seq_one_letter_code
_entity_poly.pdbx_strand_id
1 'polypeptide(L)'
;YSPDRSHDFLTSNGSNYVSVITQNVDGLHRRAGSRSVTELHGRGDVVRCMKCGNVSCRREYHDRLDDLNADWLRDVLSESDTRGENDVRRADGDAAIPRDAFDDVVVPGCRCCNDKEGAFVKPDVVFFGDSVPRHPVDRCYGA
;
A
#
# COMPACT_ATOMS: atom_id res chain seq x y z
N TYR A 1 -2.49 3.63 12.34
CA TYR A 1 -3.82 3.03 12.57
C TYR A 1 -3.70 1.72 13.33
N SER A 2 -4.68 1.40 14.17
CA SER A 2 -4.81 0.14 14.94
C SER A 2 -6.20 -0.45 14.72
N PRO A 3 -6.41 -1.76 14.93
CA PRO A 3 -7.74 -2.34 14.93
C PRO A 3 -8.67 -1.62 15.92
N ASP A 4 -9.96 -1.61 15.60
CA ASP A 4 -11.02 -1.08 16.46
C ASP A 4 -11.95 -2.19 16.96
N ARG A 5 -12.99 -1.81 17.73
CA ARG A 5 -13.97 -2.75 18.30
C ARG A 5 -14.67 -3.62 17.26
N SER A 6 -14.88 -3.13 16.05
CA SER A 6 -15.52 -3.91 14.98
C SER A 6 -14.60 -5.03 14.49
N HIS A 7 -13.31 -4.75 14.41
CA HIS A 7 -12.31 -5.76 14.07
C HIS A 7 -12.23 -6.84 15.17
N ASP A 8 -12.20 -6.42 16.44
CA ASP A 8 -12.13 -7.34 17.59
C ASP A 8 -13.41 -8.18 17.77
N PHE A 9 -14.56 -7.63 17.39
CA PHE A 9 -15.83 -8.37 17.42
C PHE A 9 -15.82 -9.57 16.47
N LEU A 10 -15.27 -9.40 15.26
CA LEU A 10 -15.16 -10.46 14.26
C LEU A 10 -14.19 -11.56 14.70
N THR A 11 -13.21 -11.26 15.54
CA THR A 11 -12.29 -12.27 16.06
C THR A 11 -12.86 -13.03 17.26
N SER A 12 -13.67 -12.37 18.08
CA SER A 12 -14.24 -12.91 19.32
C SER A 12 -15.37 -13.91 19.08
N ASN A 13 -16.13 -13.81 17.99
CA ASN A 13 -17.27 -14.68 17.68
C ASN A 13 -16.90 -15.94 16.88
N GLY A 14 -15.86 -16.66 17.32
CA GLY A 14 -15.43 -17.89 16.67
C GLY A 14 -14.81 -17.64 15.30
N SER A 15 -13.71 -16.88 15.26
CA SER A 15 -12.91 -16.52 14.06
C SER A 15 -12.56 -17.66 13.09
N ASN A 16 -12.75 -18.92 13.49
CA ASN A 16 -12.59 -20.09 12.63
C ASN A 16 -13.79 -20.36 11.70
N TYR A 17 -14.96 -19.77 11.97
CA TYR A 17 -16.20 -19.99 11.22
C TYR A 17 -16.63 -18.80 10.37
N VAL A 18 -15.97 -17.65 10.54
CA VAL A 18 -16.29 -16.41 9.81
C VAL A 18 -15.17 -16.12 8.82
N SER A 19 -15.55 -16.03 7.54
CA SER A 19 -14.68 -15.54 6.48
C SER A 19 -14.92 -14.05 6.25
N VAL A 20 -13.86 -13.25 6.29
CA VAL A 20 -13.92 -11.80 6.09
C VAL A 20 -13.45 -11.47 4.68
N ILE A 21 -14.35 -10.93 3.86
CA ILE A 21 -14.00 -10.31 2.58
C ILE A 21 -13.94 -8.81 2.83
N THR A 22 -12.76 -8.20 2.67
CA THR A 22 -12.58 -6.77 2.91
C THR A 22 -12.11 -6.06 1.65
N GLN A 23 -12.66 -4.87 1.41
CA GLN A 23 -12.23 -3.93 0.39
C GLN A 23 -11.13 -2.98 0.91
N ASN A 24 -10.90 -2.96 2.23
CA ASN A 24 -9.88 -2.13 2.84
C ASN A 24 -8.49 -2.72 2.58
N VAL A 25 -7.51 -1.84 2.45
CA VAL A 25 -6.10 -2.19 2.17
C VAL A 25 -5.18 -1.98 3.39
N ASP A 26 -5.77 -1.73 4.56
CA ASP A 26 -5.09 -1.34 5.81
C ASP A 26 -4.51 -2.52 6.62
N GLY A 27 -4.88 -3.76 6.28
CA GLY A 27 -4.47 -4.98 6.97
C GLY A 27 -5.03 -5.15 8.39
N LEU A 28 -5.98 -4.33 8.82
CA LEU A 28 -6.45 -4.29 10.22
C LEU A 28 -7.16 -5.58 10.66
N HIS A 29 -7.91 -6.25 9.77
CA HIS A 29 -8.54 -7.53 10.10
C HIS A 29 -7.54 -8.62 10.48
N ARG A 30 -6.45 -8.75 9.71
CA ARG A 30 -5.37 -9.70 10.04
C ARG A 30 -4.69 -9.32 11.34
N ARG A 31 -4.41 -8.02 11.55
CA ARG A 31 -3.79 -7.51 12.78
C ARG A 31 -4.66 -7.72 14.02
N ALA A 32 -5.98 -7.67 13.88
CA ALA A 32 -6.92 -8.01 14.96
C ALA A 32 -6.95 -9.51 15.29
N GLY A 33 -6.47 -10.37 14.37
CA GLY A 33 -6.43 -11.82 14.53
C GLY A 33 -7.48 -12.60 13.72
N SER A 34 -8.13 -11.97 12.74
CA SER A 34 -9.02 -12.70 11.81
C SER A 34 -8.21 -13.71 10.99
N ARG A 35 -8.67 -14.96 10.93
CA ARG A 35 -7.91 -16.07 10.33
C ARG A 35 -8.24 -16.29 8.86
N SER A 36 -9.52 -16.24 8.49
CA SER A 36 -9.96 -16.30 7.10
C SER A 36 -10.24 -14.90 6.59
N VAL A 37 -9.26 -14.30 5.90
CA VAL A 37 -9.38 -12.97 5.30
C VAL A 37 -9.04 -13.01 3.82
N THR A 38 -9.93 -12.43 3.01
CA THR A 38 -9.70 -12.14 1.60
C THR A 38 -9.63 -10.61 1.43
N GLU A 39 -8.44 -10.12 1.13
CA GLU A 39 -8.13 -8.72 0.86
C GLU A 39 -8.40 -8.44 -0.62
N LEU A 40 -9.66 -8.10 -0.95
CA LEU A 40 -10.16 -8.05 -2.32
C LEU A 40 -9.41 -7.01 -3.15
N HIS A 41 -9.13 -5.84 -2.57
CA HIS A 41 -8.39 -4.77 -3.23
C HIS A 41 -6.88 -4.79 -2.94
N GLY A 42 -6.37 -5.91 -2.42
CA GLY A 42 -4.97 -6.07 -2.09
C GLY A 42 -4.57 -5.43 -0.75
N ARG A 43 -3.29 -5.09 -0.62
CA ARG A 43 -2.65 -4.69 0.64
C ARG A 43 -1.78 -3.46 0.46
N GLY A 44 -2.03 -2.45 1.29
CA GLY A 44 -1.31 -1.18 1.27
C GLY A 44 0.06 -1.23 1.94
N ASP A 45 0.36 -2.27 2.71
CA ASP A 45 1.62 -2.45 3.45
C ASP A 45 2.70 -3.25 2.69
N VAL A 46 2.40 -3.65 1.46
CA VAL A 46 3.34 -4.33 0.55
C VAL A 46 3.36 -3.67 -0.82
N VAL A 47 4.45 -3.88 -1.56
CA VAL A 47 4.62 -3.46 -2.95
C VAL A 47 4.82 -4.68 -3.83
N ARG A 48 4.40 -4.59 -5.10
CA ARG A 48 4.50 -5.64 -6.11
C ARG A 48 5.26 -5.13 -7.33
N CYS A 49 6.21 -5.94 -7.81
CA CYS A 49 6.80 -5.73 -9.12
C CYS A 49 5.84 -6.14 -10.23
N MET A 50 5.59 -5.25 -11.17
CA MET A 50 4.66 -5.48 -12.29
C MET A 50 5.23 -6.38 -13.40
N LYS A 51 6.52 -6.75 -13.31
CA LYS A 51 7.18 -7.66 -14.23
C LYS A 51 7.25 -9.10 -13.71
N CYS A 52 7.82 -9.31 -12.53
CA CYS A 52 8.04 -10.65 -11.98
C CYS A 52 7.03 -11.06 -10.91
N GLY A 53 6.15 -10.15 -10.48
CA GLY A 53 5.15 -10.43 -9.44
C GLY A 53 5.71 -10.50 -8.02
N ASN A 54 7.01 -10.28 -7.81
CA ASN A 54 7.61 -10.30 -6.48
C ASN A 54 6.92 -9.29 -5.56
N VAL A 55 6.54 -9.74 -4.37
CA VAL A 55 5.92 -8.93 -3.31
C VAL A 55 6.96 -8.69 -2.23
N SER A 56 7.12 -7.44 -1.80
CA SER A 56 8.03 -7.06 -0.71
C SER A 56 7.37 -6.06 0.25
N CYS A 57 7.94 -5.91 1.44
CA CYS A 57 7.49 -4.95 2.44
C CYS A 57 7.50 -3.53 1.87
N ARG A 58 6.39 -2.78 2.02
CA ARG A 58 6.32 -1.39 1.56
C ARG A 58 7.22 -0.48 2.38
N ARG A 59 7.37 -0.73 3.69
CA ARG A 59 8.25 0.07 4.56
C ARG A 59 9.70 0.03 4.05
N GLU A 60 10.24 -1.17 3.83
CA GLU A 60 11.60 -1.32 3.30
C GLU A 60 11.78 -0.70 1.90
N TYR A 61 10.72 -0.67 1.10
CA TYR A 61 10.73 0.03 -0.18
C TYR A 61 10.77 1.56 0.01
N HIS A 62 10.02 2.07 0.99
CA HIS A 62 10.00 3.49 1.35
C HIS A 62 11.34 3.94 1.94
N ASP A 63 11.96 3.14 2.82
CA ASP A 63 13.28 3.44 3.37
C ASP A 63 14.31 3.64 2.23
N ARG A 64 14.27 2.80 1.19
CA ARG A 64 15.12 2.99 -0.01
C ARG A 64 14.76 4.23 -0.82
N LEU A 65 13.48 4.55 -0.91
CA LEU A 65 13.03 5.76 -1.60
C LEU A 65 13.57 6.99 -0.87
N ASP A 66 13.48 7.02 0.45
CA ASP A 66 14.02 8.10 1.28
C ASP A 66 15.55 8.20 1.13
N ASP A 67 16.27 7.08 1.20
CA ASP A 67 17.73 7.04 1.03
C ASP A 67 18.19 7.60 -0.34
N LEU A 68 17.48 7.25 -1.42
CA LEU A 68 17.81 7.72 -2.78
C LEU A 68 17.43 9.19 -3.01
N ASN A 69 16.53 9.75 -2.20
CA ASN A 69 15.97 11.08 -2.38
C ASN A 69 16.23 11.99 -1.16
N ALA A 70 17.27 11.70 -0.37
CA ALA A 70 17.54 12.44 0.87
C ALA A 70 17.80 13.94 0.65
N ASP A 71 18.45 14.29 -0.47
CA ASP A 71 18.69 15.68 -0.84
C ASP A 71 17.40 16.36 -1.34
N TRP A 72 16.63 15.69 -2.21
CA TRP A 72 15.32 16.16 -2.66
C TRP A 72 14.35 16.40 -1.49
N LEU A 73 14.30 15.48 -0.51
CA LEU A 73 13.50 15.62 0.70
C LEU A 73 13.92 16.85 1.50
N ARG A 74 15.23 17.14 1.59
CA ARG A 74 15.72 18.32 2.29
C ARG A 74 15.23 19.61 1.63
N ASP A 75 15.28 19.66 0.31
CA ASP A 75 14.88 20.84 -0.47
C ASP A 75 13.37 21.07 -0.35
N VAL A 76 12.55 20.05 -0.62
CA VAL A 76 11.08 20.14 -0.53
C VAL A 76 10.60 20.44 0.90
N LEU A 77 11.23 19.85 1.92
CA LEU A 77 10.87 20.13 3.31
C LEU A 77 11.29 21.54 3.74
N SER A 78 12.40 22.07 3.22
CA SER A 78 12.87 23.43 3.53
C SER A 78 11.96 24.52 2.93
N GLU A 79 11.35 24.27 1.77
CA GLU A 79 10.37 25.17 1.14
C GLU A 79 8.97 25.06 1.78
N SER A 80 8.69 23.96 2.48
CA SER A 80 7.39 23.65 3.09
C SER A 80 7.08 24.33 4.43
N ASP A 81 7.95 25.24 4.93
CA ASP A 81 7.71 25.98 6.17
C ASP A 81 6.53 26.97 6.08
N THR A 82 5.96 27.14 4.87
CA THR A 82 4.66 27.79 4.64
C THR A 82 3.51 26.78 4.74
N ARG A 83 3.35 26.15 5.92
CA ARG A 83 2.25 25.22 6.23
C ARG A 83 0.89 25.93 6.27
N GLY A 84 0.30 26.18 5.10
CA GLY A 84 -1.08 26.63 4.94
C GLY A 84 -2.00 25.50 4.46
N GLU A 85 -3.06 25.23 5.23
CA GLU A 85 -4.36 24.61 4.88
C GLU A 85 -4.44 23.26 4.11
N ASN A 86 -3.34 22.70 3.58
CA ASN A 86 -3.35 21.55 2.67
C ASN A 86 -2.80 20.23 3.26
N ASP A 87 -2.56 20.13 4.58
CA ASP A 87 -2.23 18.86 5.27
C ASP A 87 -3.48 17.97 5.47
N VAL A 88 -4.28 17.84 4.41
CA VAL A 88 -5.38 16.89 4.37
C VAL A 88 -4.78 15.55 3.98
N ARG A 89 -4.43 14.73 4.97
CA ARG A 89 -4.12 13.31 4.72
C ARG A 89 -5.28 12.67 3.99
N ARG A 90 -5.09 12.37 2.72
CA ARG A 90 -6.11 11.69 1.89
C ARG A 90 -6.28 10.25 2.37
N ALA A 91 -7.43 9.66 2.04
CA ALA A 91 -7.78 8.31 2.51
C ALA A 91 -6.79 7.24 2.04
N ASP A 92 -6.13 7.45 0.91
CA ASP A 92 -5.07 6.62 0.31
C ASP A 92 -3.66 6.99 0.76
N GLY A 93 -3.49 8.13 1.45
CA GLY A 93 -2.21 8.62 1.96
C GLY A 93 -1.45 9.57 1.02
N ASP A 94 -2.07 10.04 -0.06
CA ASP A 94 -1.44 10.97 -1.00
C ASP A 94 -1.28 12.39 -0.40
N ALA A 95 -0.17 13.05 -0.76
CA ALA A 95 0.13 14.44 -0.43
C ALA A 95 0.02 15.36 -1.66
N ALA A 96 -0.38 16.61 -1.47
CA ALA A 96 -0.38 17.61 -2.53
C ALA A 96 1.03 18.21 -2.66
N ILE A 97 1.72 17.88 -3.75
CA ILE A 97 3.06 18.38 -4.07
C ILE A 97 3.02 18.97 -5.49
N PRO A 98 3.74 20.08 -5.78
CA PRO A 98 3.89 20.62 -7.14
C PRO A 98 4.35 19.55 -8.15
N ARG A 99 3.94 19.70 -9.42
CA ARG A 99 4.21 18.68 -10.46
C ARG A 99 5.68 18.62 -10.88
N ASP A 100 6.34 19.78 -10.94
CA ASP A 100 7.75 19.96 -11.26
C ASP A 100 8.66 19.40 -10.16
N ALA A 101 8.18 19.32 -8.92
CA ALA A 101 8.92 18.70 -7.84
C ALA A 101 9.19 17.20 -8.04
N PHE A 102 8.59 16.52 -9.03
CA PHE A 102 8.82 15.09 -9.27
C PHE A 102 9.94 14.79 -10.27
N ASP A 103 10.47 15.79 -10.98
CA ASP A 103 11.39 15.56 -12.11
C ASP A 103 12.71 14.90 -11.68
N ASP A 104 13.17 15.20 -10.47
CA ASP A 104 14.42 14.68 -9.90
C ASP A 104 14.24 13.49 -8.95
N VAL A 105 13.01 12.98 -8.78
CA VAL A 105 12.73 11.87 -7.87
C VAL A 105 13.22 10.54 -8.46
N VAL A 106 14.09 9.87 -7.73
CA VAL A 106 14.61 8.54 -8.08
C VAL A 106 13.73 7.46 -7.46
N VAL A 107 12.97 6.74 -8.29
CA VAL A 107 12.12 5.63 -7.85
C VAL A 107 12.91 4.30 -7.85
N PRO A 108 13.09 3.61 -6.70
CA PRO A 108 13.82 2.36 -6.65
C PRO A 108 13.13 1.25 -7.46
N GLY A 109 13.84 0.54 -8.33
CA GLY A 109 13.24 -0.61 -9.00
C GLY A 109 13.27 -1.90 -8.18
N CYS A 110 12.88 -2.99 -8.85
CA CYS A 110 12.71 -4.30 -8.23
C CYS A 110 14.06 -5.02 -8.04
N ARG A 111 14.36 -5.42 -6.78
CA ARG A 111 15.57 -6.18 -6.42
C ARG A 111 15.72 -7.54 -7.14
N CYS A 112 14.62 -8.13 -7.62
CA CYS A 112 14.65 -9.38 -8.37
C CYS A 112 14.89 -9.17 -9.87
N CYS A 113 14.48 -8.02 -10.40
CA CYS A 113 14.59 -7.72 -11.83
C CYS A 113 15.83 -6.89 -12.17
N ASN A 114 16.52 -6.27 -11.19
CA ASN A 114 17.61 -5.32 -11.42
C ASN A 114 17.28 -4.32 -12.53
N ASP A 115 16.12 -3.68 -12.41
CA ASP A 115 15.69 -2.60 -13.30
C ASP A 115 15.61 -2.98 -14.79
N LYS A 116 15.49 -4.29 -15.10
CA LYS A 116 15.18 -4.75 -16.46
C LYS A 116 13.99 -3.97 -17.01
N GLU A 117 14.11 -3.48 -18.24
CA GLU A 117 13.11 -2.64 -18.93
C GLU A 117 11.66 -3.12 -18.70
N GLY A 118 10.79 -2.17 -18.35
CA GLY A 118 9.39 -2.43 -17.99
C GLY A 118 9.14 -2.95 -16.57
N ALA A 119 10.18 -3.17 -15.76
CA ALA A 119 10.02 -3.51 -14.35
C ALA A 119 9.82 -2.25 -13.49
N PHE A 120 8.57 -1.95 -13.15
CA PHE A 120 8.27 -0.99 -12.10
C PHE A 120 7.61 -1.67 -10.90
N VAL A 121 7.69 -1.01 -9.76
CA VAL A 121 7.13 -1.47 -8.50
C VAL A 121 5.99 -0.53 -8.12
N LYS A 122 4.83 -1.09 -7.78
CA LYS A 122 3.68 -0.32 -7.30
C LYS A 122 3.19 -0.88 -5.96
N PRO A 123 2.50 -0.09 -5.13
CA PRO A 123 1.72 -0.64 -4.02
C PRO A 123 0.82 -1.78 -4.49
N ASP A 124 0.72 -2.86 -3.71
CA ASP A 124 -0.08 -4.03 -4.08
C ASP A 124 -1.58 -3.82 -3.80
N VAL A 125 -2.12 -2.73 -4.32
CA VAL A 125 -3.52 -2.36 -4.23
C VAL A 125 -4.13 -2.23 -5.62
N VAL A 126 -5.44 -2.50 -5.73
CA VAL A 126 -6.20 -2.28 -6.96
C VAL A 126 -6.51 -0.80 -7.07
N PHE A 127 -6.02 -0.13 -8.11
CA PHE A 127 -6.34 1.28 -8.35
C PHE A 127 -7.66 1.46 -9.11
N PHE A 128 -8.18 2.68 -9.11
CA PHE A 128 -9.32 3.01 -9.96
C PHE A 128 -8.97 2.77 -11.43
N GLY A 129 -9.81 2.00 -12.12
CA GLY A 129 -9.58 1.58 -13.50
C GLY A 129 -8.84 0.24 -13.63
N ASP A 130 -8.24 -0.29 -12.56
CA ASP A 130 -7.70 -1.64 -12.54
C ASP A 130 -8.82 -2.69 -12.41
N SER A 131 -8.54 -3.89 -12.91
CA SER A 131 -9.36 -5.07 -12.61
C SER A 131 -8.85 -5.75 -11.34
N VAL A 132 -9.79 -6.15 -10.47
CA VAL A 132 -9.47 -6.99 -9.32
C VAL A 132 -8.87 -8.33 -9.81
N PRO A 133 -7.75 -8.80 -9.25
CA PRO A 133 -7.17 -10.08 -9.65
C PRO A 133 -8.17 -11.23 -9.45
N ARG A 134 -8.19 -12.20 -10.38
CA ARG A 134 -9.16 -13.31 -10.34
C ARG A 134 -9.03 -14.18 -9.09
N HIS A 135 -7.81 -14.48 -8.64
CA HIS A 135 -7.61 -15.38 -7.52
C HIS A 135 -8.32 -14.94 -6.20
N PRO A 136 -8.20 -13.68 -5.73
CA PRO A 136 -9.04 -13.16 -4.65
C PRO A 136 -10.55 -13.25 -4.92
N VAL A 137 -11.00 -12.99 -6.14
CA VAL A 137 -12.42 -13.07 -6.52
C VAL A 137 -12.94 -14.51 -6.42
N ASP A 138 -12.19 -15.47 -6.95
CA ASP A 138 -12.54 -16.90 -6.89
C ASP A 138 -12.63 -17.37 -5.43
N ARG A 139 -11.72 -16.90 -4.57
CA ARG A 139 -11.78 -17.16 -3.12
C ARG A 139 -13.02 -16.56 -2.45
N CYS A 140 -13.56 -15.45 -2.95
CA CYS A 140 -14.80 -14.89 -2.42
C CYS A 140 -16.01 -15.75 -2.78
N TYR A 141 -16.06 -16.29 -4.00
CA TYR A 141 -17.16 -17.16 -4.43
C TYR A 141 -17.13 -18.55 -3.78
N GLY A 142 -15.98 -19.01 -3.30
CA GLY A 142 -15.83 -20.29 -2.61
C GLY A 142 -15.84 -20.23 -1.07
N ALA A 143 -16.05 -19.05 -0.49
CA ALA A 143 -16.01 -18.81 0.97
C ALA A 143 -17.34 -19.04 1.67
#